data_AF-K1T8G6-F1
#
_entry.id   AF-K1T8G6-F1
#
_cell.length_a   1.000
_cell.length_b   1.000
_cell.length_c   1.000
_cell.angle_alpha   90.00
_cell.angle_beta   90.00
_cell.angle_gamma   90.00
#
_symmetry.space_group_name_H-M   'P 1'
#
loop_
_entity.id
_entity.type
_entity.pdbx_description
1 polymer ?
#
loop_
_entity_poly.entity_id
_entity_poly.type
_entity_poly.pdbx_seq_one_letter_code
_entity_poly.pdbx_strand_id
1 'polypeptide(L)'
;MQIAENAIKYARQHGFNVVIVDTAGRLAVDEAMMQEITAIKQAVKPGETLFVVDSMTGQDAVNTAREFNQRLDFDGVVLTKLDGDTRGGAAISIRAVVNKPLKFISSGEKMDAIQVFHPERMADRILGMGDVVSLVERAQEQYDEEEARRLKKKIVKNQFNFNDSWGRSRRSRRWAT
;
A
#
# COMPACT_ATOMS: atom_id res chain seq x y z
N MET A 1 -14.50 14.50 20.73
CA MET A 1 -15.41 13.38 21.10
C MET A 1 -16.89 13.74 20.95
N GLN A 2 -17.38 14.77 21.65
CA GLN A 2 -18.80 15.18 21.65
C GLN A 2 -19.42 15.34 20.24
N ILE A 3 -18.67 15.91 19.31
CA ILE A 3 -19.12 16.15 17.92
C ILE A 3 -19.46 14.84 17.22
N ALA A 4 -18.59 13.83 17.31
CA ALA A 4 -18.78 12.55 16.62
C ALA A 4 -19.98 11.77 17.21
N GLU A 5 -20.13 11.76 18.53
CA GLU A 5 -21.28 11.13 19.19
C GLU A 5 -22.61 11.81 18.81
N ASN A 6 -22.62 13.14 18.78
CA ASN A 6 -23.79 13.91 18.39
C ASN A 6 -24.14 13.67 16.92
N ALA A 7 -23.13 13.57 16.03
CA ALA A 7 -23.33 13.25 14.62
C ALA A 7 -23.96 11.86 14.44
N ILE A 8 -23.51 10.83 15.19
CA ILE A 8 -24.12 9.49 15.15
C ILE A 8 -25.57 9.52 15.65
N LYS A 9 -25.84 10.22 16.75
CA LYS A 9 -27.21 10.35 17.30
C LYS A 9 -28.14 11.01 16.28
N TYR A 10 -27.68 12.12 15.69
CA TYR A 10 -28.39 12.82 14.63
C TYR A 10 -28.67 11.91 13.44
N ALA A 11 -27.65 11.18 12.97
CA ALA A 11 -27.76 10.27 11.85
C ALA A 11 -28.83 9.18 12.08
N ARG A 12 -28.84 8.58 13.28
CA ARG A 12 -29.83 7.57 13.69
C ARG A 12 -31.24 8.13 13.72
N GLN A 13 -31.43 9.35 14.24
CA GLN A 13 -32.75 9.99 14.33
C GLN A 13 -33.33 10.35 12.96
N HIS A 14 -32.49 10.62 11.97
CA HIS A 14 -32.90 11.07 10.64
C HIS A 14 -32.82 9.96 9.57
N GLY A 15 -32.56 8.72 9.97
CA GLY A 15 -32.57 7.57 9.06
C GLY A 15 -31.37 7.51 8.09
N PHE A 16 -30.25 8.15 8.39
CA PHE A 16 -29.03 8.04 7.58
C PHE A 16 -28.40 6.66 7.77
N ASN A 17 -27.98 6.03 6.66
CA ASN A 17 -27.37 4.70 6.69
C ASN A 17 -25.87 4.72 6.99
N VAL A 18 -25.18 5.81 6.66
CA VAL A 18 -23.72 5.93 6.76
C VAL A 18 -23.34 7.26 7.38
N VAL A 19 -22.37 7.24 8.28
CA VAL A 19 -21.73 8.43 8.87
C VAL A 19 -20.23 8.33 8.61
N ILE A 20 -19.67 9.33 7.95
CA ILE A 20 -18.23 9.45 7.76
C ILE A 20 -17.71 10.42 8.81
N VAL A 21 -16.78 9.97 9.63
CA VAL A 21 -16.09 10.80 10.62
C VAL A 21 -14.70 11.09 10.09
N ASP A 22 -14.50 12.31 9.61
CA ASP A 22 -13.18 12.80 9.24
C ASP A 22 -12.42 13.28 10.47
N THR A 23 -11.12 12.99 10.53
CA THR A 23 -10.25 13.37 11.63
C THR A 23 -9.10 14.20 11.10
N ALA A 24 -8.62 15.17 11.90
CA ALA A 24 -7.42 15.92 11.55
C ALA A 24 -6.24 14.98 11.22
N GLY A 25 -5.37 15.42 10.30
CA GLY A 25 -4.13 14.72 9.99
C GLY A 25 -3.23 14.63 11.23
N ARG A 26 -2.65 13.46 11.48
CA ARG A 26 -1.82 13.20 12.66
C ARG A 26 -0.51 12.57 12.23
N LEU A 27 0.57 13.02 12.87
CA LEU A 27 1.87 12.36 12.77
C LEU A 27 1.89 11.17 13.73
N ALA A 28 2.37 10.02 13.27
CA ALA A 28 2.39 8.79 14.08
C ALA A 28 3.22 8.93 15.35
N VAL A 29 4.22 9.82 15.31
CA VAL A 29 5.13 10.14 16.42
C VAL A 29 4.49 11.00 17.52
N ASP A 30 3.35 11.64 17.25
CA ASP A 30 2.68 12.49 18.26
C ASP A 30 1.76 11.64 19.13
N GLU A 31 2.19 11.39 20.36
CA GLU A 31 1.45 10.56 21.31
C GLU A 31 0.13 11.18 21.74
N ALA A 32 0.08 12.50 21.96
CA ALA A 32 -1.14 13.18 22.39
C ALA A 32 -2.21 13.07 21.29
N MET A 33 -1.80 13.27 20.04
CA MET A 33 -2.68 13.05 18.90
C MET A 33 -3.11 11.58 18.79
N MET A 34 -2.20 10.62 18.96
CA MET A 34 -2.59 9.21 18.86
C MET A 34 -3.53 8.74 19.99
N GLN A 35 -3.41 9.30 21.19
CA GLN A 35 -4.33 9.04 22.30
C GLN A 35 -5.73 9.57 21.99
N GLU A 36 -5.84 10.78 21.46
CA GLU A 36 -7.14 11.38 21.13
C GLU A 36 -7.88 10.58 20.05
N ILE A 37 -7.21 10.16 18.96
CA ILE A 37 -7.87 9.36 17.92
C ILE A 37 -8.26 7.95 18.41
N THR A 38 -7.47 7.39 19.33
CA THR A 38 -7.83 6.13 20.01
C THR A 38 -9.10 6.31 20.85
N ALA A 39 -9.20 7.42 21.61
CA ALA A 39 -10.40 7.75 22.37
C ALA A 39 -11.63 7.96 21.47
N ILE A 40 -11.45 8.62 20.31
CA ILE A 40 -12.52 8.79 19.31
C ILE A 40 -12.99 7.41 18.80
N LYS A 41 -12.06 6.51 18.41
CA LYS A 41 -12.40 5.16 17.95
C LYS A 41 -13.20 4.39 19.02
N GLN A 42 -12.78 4.46 20.28
CA GLN A 42 -13.44 3.77 21.39
C GLN A 42 -14.85 4.30 21.68
N ALA A 43 -15.05 5.62 21.58
CA ALA A 43 -16.34 6.25 21.81
C ALA A 43 -17.34 5.97 20.67
N VAL A 44 -16.88 6.11 19.42
CA VAL A 44 -17.71 6.02 18.21
C VAL A 44 -17.98 4.57 17.81
N LYS A 45 -17.05 3.65 18.10
CA LYS A 45 -17.09 2.23 17.69
C LYS A 45 -17.42 2.07 16.20
N PRO A 46 -16.58 2.60 15.30
CA PRO A 46 -16.85 2.56 13.87
C PRO A 46 -16.94 1.11 13.37
N GLY A 47 -17.85 0.85 12.43
CA GLY A 47 -17.94 -0.45 11.75
C GLY A 47 -16.82 -0.68 10.74
N GLU A 48 -16.15 0.41 10.31
CA GLU A 48 -15.06 0.39 9.35
C GLU A 48 -14.11 1.55 9.65
N THR A 49 -12.81 1.28 9.74
CA THR A 49 -11.75 2.28 9.94
C THR A 49 -10.81 2.28 8.74
N LEU A 50 -10.70 3.40 8.04
CA LEU A 50 -9.85 3.55 6.86
C LEU A 50 -8.61 4.39 7.18
N PHE A 51 -7.43 3.87 6.83
CA PHE A 51 -6.17 4.61 6.89
C PHE A 51 -5.88 5.24 5.53
N VAL A 52 -5.86 6.57 5.48
CA VAL A 52 -5.61 7.33 4.25
C VAL A 52 -4.15 7.77 4.21
N VAL A 53 -3.45 7.48 3.12
CA VAL A 53 -2.02 7.79 2.99
C VAL A 53 -1.64 8.16 1.56
N ASP A 54 -0.71 9.09 1.45
CA ASP A 54 -0.15 9.56 0.19
C ASP A 54 0.85 8.53 -0.38
N SER A 55 0.60 8.07 -1.60
CA SER A 55 1.46 7.09 -2.28
C SER A 55 2.88 7.61 -2.58
N MET A 56 3.08 8.93 -2.64
CA MET A 56 4.38 9.53 -2.90
C MET A 56 5.33 9.49 -1.69
N THR A 57 4.81 9.27 -0.48
CA THR A 57 5.61 9.30 0.77
C THR A 57 6.51 8.08 0.97
N GLY A 58 6.44 7.08 0.08
CA GLY A 58 7.40 5.98 0.01
C GLY A 58 7.56 5.21 1.32
N GLN A 59 8.79 5.19 1.87
CA GLN A 59 9.14 4.40 3.05
C GLN A 59 8.55 4.97 4.35
N ASP A 60 8.33 6.29 4.43
CA ASP A 60 7.75 6.93 5.61
C ASP A 60 6.27 6.57 5.78
N ALA A 61 5.56 6.41 4.66
CA ALA A 61 4.21 5.87 4.59
C ALA A 61 4.11 4.50 5.29
N VAL A 62 5.11 3.64 5.07
CA VAL A 62 5.15 2.27 5.60
C VAL A 62 5.32 2.26 7.11
N ASN A 63 6.20 3.10 7.65
CA ASN A 63 6.40 3.20 9.09
C ASN A 63 5.18 3.80 9.78
N THR A 64 4.62 4.87 9.21
CA THR A 64 3.40 5.50 9.69
C THR A 64 2.24 4.49 9.71
N ALA A 65 2.03 3.75 8.61
CA ALA A 65 0.99 2.73 8.53
C ALA A 65 1.17 1.66 9.63
N ARG A 66 2.39 1.22 9.91
CA ARG A 66 2.68 0.25 10.97
C ARG A 66 2.28 0.78 12.35
N GLU A 67 2.70 1.98 12.69
CA GLU A 67 2.43 2.60 13.99
C GLU A 67 0.94 2.86 14.20
N PHE A 68 0.26 3.39 13.18
CA PHE A 68 -1.18 3.57 13.21
C PHE A 68 -1.92 2.24 13.34
N ASN A 69 -1.48 1.20 12.63
CA ASN A 69 -2.13 -0.11 12.70
C ASN A 69 -1.97 -0.76 14.08
N GLN A 70 -0.83 -0.58 14.74
CA GLN A 70 -0.62 -1.10 16.09
C GLN A 70 -1.56 -0.47 17.13
N ARG A 71 -1.87 0.82 17.00
CA ARG A 71 -2.70 1.55 17.97
C ARG A 71 -4.18 1.49 17.64
N LEU A 72 -4.50 1.66 16.35
CA LEU A 72 -5.87 1.80 15.90
C LEU A 72 -6.42 0.56 15.22
N ASP A 73 -5.61 -0.41 14.80
CA ASP A 73 -6.06 -1.62 14.08
C ASP A 73 -7.14 -1.30 13.04
N PHE A 74 -6.74 -0.62 11.96
CA PHE A 74 -7.66 -0.20 10.91
C PHE A 74 -8.02 -1.35 9.97
N ASP A 75 -9.12 -1.22 9.24
CA ASP A 75 -9.73 -2.31 8.47
C ASP A 75 -9.36 -2.25 6.98
N GLY A 76 -8.98 -1.07 6.50
CA GLY A 76 -8.58 -0.87 5.11
C GLY A 76 -7.69 0.34 4.91
N VAL A 77 -7.03 0.37 3.76
CA VAL A 77 -6.15 1.47 3.34
C VAL A 77 -6.70 2.16 2.11
N VAL A 78 -6.60 3.48 2.09
CA VAL A 78 -6.89 4.35 0.95
C VAL A 78 -5.58 5.03 0.52
N LEU A 79 -5.19 4.82 -0.74
CA LEU A 79 -4.00 5.49 -1.29
C LEU A 79 -4.40 6.71 -2.10
N THR A 80 -3.75 7.84 -1.86
CA THR A 80 -3.96 9.06 -2.65
C THR A 80 -2.76 9.38 -3.53
N LYS A 81 -2.99 10.24 -4.54
CA LYS A 81 -1.97 10.72 -5.49
C LYS A 81 -1.25 9.63 -6.29
N LEU A 82 -1.98 8.57 -6.65
CA LEU A 82 -1.41 7.42 -7.36
C LEU A 82 -0.89 7.79 -8.76
N ASP A 83 -1.38 8.87 -9.36
CA ASP A 83 -0.85 9.47 -10.58
C ASP A 83 0.63 9.87 -10.45
N GLY A 84 1.08 10.28 -9.26
CA GLY A 84 2.48 10.58 -8.97
C GLY A 84 3.36 9.36 -8.63
N ASP A 85 2.76 8.23 -8.26
CA ASP A 85 3.48 6.98 -7.97
C ASP A 85 3.70 6.17 -9.26
N THR A 86 4.87 6.35 -9.87
CA THR A 86 5.25 5.73 -11.14
C THR A 86 5.44 4.21 -11.06
N ARG A 87 5.50 3.59 -9.86
CA ARG A 87 5.81 2.15 -9.71
C ARG A 87 4.94 1.40 -8.70
N GLY A 88 3.90 2.01 -8.14
CA GLY A 88 2.98 1.36 -7.20
C GLY A 88 3.67 0.80 -5.94
N GLY A 89 4.87 1.29 -5.62
CA GLY A 89 5.75 0.70 -4.62
C GLY A 89 5.21 0.90 -3.21
N ALA A 90 4.55 2.03 -2.96
CA ALA A 90 3.92 2.31 -1.67
C ALA A 90 2.76 1.33 -1.40
N ALA A 91 1.96 1.01 -2.42
CA ALA A 91 0.83 0.08 -2.29
C ALA A 91 1.27 -1.31 -1.83
N ILE A 92 2.31 -1.86 -2.47
CA ILE A 92 2.87 -3.15 -2.09
C ILE A 92 3.47 -3.08 -0.68
N SER A 93 4.26 -2.05 -0.40
CA SER A 93 5.02 -1.95 0.84
C SER A 93 4.11 -1.80 2.06
N ILE A 94 3.06 -0.98 1.95
CA ILE A 94 2.06 -0.84 3.03
C ILE A 94 1.34 -2.16 3.24
N ARG A 95 0.81 -2.78 2.18
CA ARG A 95 0.10 -4.07 2.29
C ARG A 95 0.98 -5.14 2.94
N ALA A 96 2.24 -5.23 2.55
CA ALA A 96 3.18 -6.21 3.10
C ALA A 96 3.47 -6.01 4.59
N VAL A 97 3.41 -4.78 5.09
CA VAL A 97 3.73 -4.44 6.48
C VAL A 97 2.53 -4.49 7.42
N VAL A 98 1.38 -3.95 7.01
CA VAL A 98 0.19 -3.91 7.88
C VAL A 98 -0.76 -5.08 7.68
N ASN A 99 -0.62 -5.82 6.56
CA ASN A 99 -1.51 -6.92 6.18
C ASN A 99 -2.99 -6.54 6.18
N LYS A 100 -3.30 -5.31 5.74
CA LYS A 100 -4.66 -4.79 5.57
C LYS A 100 -5.00 -4.61 4.10
N PRO A 101 -6.26 -4.80 3.68
CA PRO A 101 -6.67 -4.64 2.30
C PRO A 101 -6.59 -3.17 1.86
N LEU A 102 -6.11 -2.95 0.65
CA LEU A 102 -6.29 -1.69 -0.06
C LEU A 102 -7.72 -1.66 -0.59
N LYS A 103 -8.51 -0.66 -0.18
CA LYS A 103 -9.93 -0.56 -0.55
C LYS A 103 -10.16 0.46 -1.67
N PHE A 104 -9.47 1.60 -1.59
CA PHE A 104 -9.64 2.70 -2.54
C PHE A 104 -8.29 3.30 -2.96
N ILE A 105 -8.28 3.89 -4.14
CA ILE A 105 -7.19 4.68 -4.69
C ILE A 105 -7.73 6.01 -5.21
N SER A 106 -6.93 7.07 -5.14
CA SER A 106 -7.21 8.34 -5.80
C SER A 106 -6.03 8.75 -6.68
N SER A 107 -6.33 9.17 -7.90
CA SER A 107 -5.34 9.67 -8.89
C SER A 107 -5.54 11.15 -9.21
N GLY A 108 -6.16 11.91 -8.30
CA GLY A 108 -6.44 13.32 -8.49
C GLY A 108 -7.20 13.95 -7.31
N GLU A 109 -7.53 15.24 -7.44
CA GLU A 109 -8.14 16.03 -6.37
C GLU A 109 -9.67 16.12 -6.46
N LYS A 110 -10.23 15.78 -7.63
CA LYS A 110 -11.67 15.85 -7.88
C LYS A 110 -12.42 14.68 -7.26
N MET A 111 -13.71 14.85 -7.01
CA MET A 111 -14.57 13.82 -6.39
C MET A 111 -14.68 12.53 -7.23
N ASP A 112 -14.53 12.63 -8.55
CA ASP A 112 -14.52 11.50 -9.49
C ASP A 112 -13.17 10.79 -9.58
N ALA A 113 -12.14 11.28 -8.88
CA ALA A 113 -10.81 10.70 -8.91
C ALA A 113 -10.65 9.49 -7.95
N ILE A 114 -11.58 9.30 -7.01
CA ILE A 114 -11.57 8.17 -6.07
C ILE A 114 -12.18 6.93 -6.76
N GLN A 115 -11.43 5.83 -6.75
CA GLN A 115 -11.80 4.57 -7.38
C GLN A 115 -11.58 3.40 -6.42
N VAL A 116 -12.31 2.32 -6.64
CA VAL A 116 -12.09 1.04 -5.94
C VAL A 116 -10.71 0.49 -6.32
N PHE A 117 -9.99 -0.07 -5.35
CA PHE A 117 -8.71 -0.71 -5.62
C PHE A 117 -8.90 -2.06 -6.32
N HIS A 118 -8.19 -2.23 -7.42
CA HIS A 118 -8.17 -3.44 -8.24
C HIS A 118 -6.76 -4.03 -8.25
N PRO A 119 -6.50 -5.12 -7.50
CA PRO A 119 -5.17 -5.73 -7.39
C PRO A 119 -4.54 -6.09 -8.75
N GLU A 120 -5.34 -6.58 -9.69
CA GLU A 120 -4.95 -6.95 -11.04
C GLU A 120 -4.39 -5.77 -11.83
N ARG A 121 -5.09 -4.62 -11.82
CA ARG A 121 -4.63 -3.41 -12.51
C ARG A 121 -3.36 -2.84 -11.89
N MET A 122 -3.25 -2.95 -10.56
CA MET A 122 -2.03 -2.56 -9.85
C MET A 122 -0.86 -3.48 -10.23
N ALA A 123 -1.08 -4.80 -10.27
CA ALA A 123 -0.05 -5.75 -10.71
C ALA A 123 0.42 -5.44 -12.13
N ASP A 124 -0.49 -5.18 -13.07
CA ASP A 124 -0.15 -4.82 -14.46
C ASP A 124 0.68 -3.53 -14.53
N ARG A 125 0.32 -2.53 -13.73
CA ARG A 125 1.04 -1.25 -13.65
C ARG A 125 2.45 -1.41 -13.08
N ILE A 126 2.61 -2.25 -12.06
CA ILE A 126 3.90 -2.46 -11.38
C ILE A 126 4.81 -3.36 -12.22
N LEU A 127 4.27 -4.44 -12.75
CA LEU A 127 5.00 -5.39 -13.60
C LEU A 127 5.25 -4.83 -14.99
N GLY A 128 4.52 -3.78 -15.37
CA GLY A 128 4.60 -3.18 -16.69
C GLY A 128 4.54 -4.28 -17.75
N MET A 129 3.46 -5.07 -17.83
CA MET A 129 3.40 -6.20 -18.78
C MET A 129 3.56 -5.77 -20.25
N GLY A 130 3.60 -4.47 -20.56
CA GLY A 130 4.12 -3.94 -21.82
C GLY A 130 5.65 -4.00 -21.97
N ASP A 131 6.43 -3.83 -20.90
CA ASP A 131 7.90 -3.81 -20.93
C ASP A 131 8.53 -5.19 -20.89
N VAL A 132 7.99 -6.17 -20.13
CA VAL A 132 8.60 -7.51 -20.09
C VAL A 132 8.26 -8.32 -21.34
N VAL A 133 7.03 -8.22 -21.83
CA VAL A 133 6.61 -8.85 -23.09
C VAL A 133 7.30 -8.16 -24.28
N SER A 134 7.34 -6.81 -24.33
CA SER A 134 8.09 -6.14 -25.39
C SER A 134 9.61 -6.27 -25.29
N LEU A 135 10.20 -6.41 -24.09
CA LEU A 135 11.62 -6.79 -23.96
C LEU A 135 11.86 -8.17 -24.53
N VAL A 136 10.96 -9.12 -24.27
CA VAL A 136 11.10 -10.50 -24.75
C VAL A 136 10.88 -10.57 -26.26
N GLU A 137 9.91 -9.82 -26.79
CA GLU A 137 9.63 -9.73 -28.24
C GLU A 137 10.75 -8.98 -28.99
N ARG A 138 11.22 -7.83 -28.49
CA ARG A 138 12.36 -7.10 -29.08
C ARG A 138 13.68 -7.86 -28.97
N ALA A 139 13.86 -8.64 -27.90
CA ALA A 139 15.02 -9.53 -27.76
C ALA A 139 14.92 -10.76 -28.69
N GLN A 140 13.71 -11.17 -29.10
CA GLN A 140 13.51 -12.21 -30.12
C GLN A 140 13.71 -11.67 -31.54
N GLU A 141 13.46 -10.39 -31.80
CA GLU A 141 13.68 -9.75 -33.11
C GLU A 141 15.15 -9.41 -33.42
N GLN A 142 16.00 -9.26 -32.39
CA GLN A 142 17.41 -8.82 -32.55
C GLN A 142 18.46 -9.92 -32.36
N TYR A 143 18.07 -11.15 -31.96
CA TYR A 143 19.03 -12.21 -31.67
C TYR A 143 18.65 -13.53 -32.35
N ASP A 144 19.65 -14.13 -33.01
CA ASP A 144 19.56 -15.48 -33.56
C ASP A 144 19.15 -16.48 -32.46
N GLU A 145 18.40 -17.52 -32.83
CA GLU A 145 17.66 -18.40 -31.92
C GLU A 145 18.58 -19.06 -30.85
N GLU A 146 19.86 -19.22 -31.20
CA GLU A 146 20.91 -19.70 -30.30
C GLU A 146 21.40 -18.67 -29.27
N GLU A 147 21.52 -17.39 -29.64
CA GLU A 147 21.93 -16.32 -28.72
C GLU A 147 20.84 -16.00 -27.71
N ALA A 148 19.57 -15.99 -28.13
CA ALA A 148 18.43 -15.83 -27.23
C ALA A 148 18.39 -16.95 -26.17
N ARG A 149 18.71 -18.19 -26.56
CA ARG A 149 18.78 -19.35 -25.66
C ARG A 149 19.96 -19.24 -24.67
N ARG A 150 21.10 -18.69 -25.09
CA ARG A 150 22.25 -18.38 -24.20
C ARG A 150 21.94 -17.22 -23.25
N LEU A 151 21.26 -16.18 -23.71
CA LEU A 151 20.84 -15.04 -22.90
C LEU A 151 19.81 -15.46 -21.85
N LYS A 152 18.79 -16.25 -22.21
CA LYS A 152 17.86 -16.86 -21.25
C LYS A 152 18.60 -17.65 -20.17
N LYS A 153 19.55 -18.51 -20.56
CA LYS A 153 20.36 -19.26 -19.58
C LYS A 153 21.20 -18.34 -18.69
N LYS A 154 21.78 -17.26 -19.21
CA LYS A 154 22.55 -16.27 -18.41
C LYS A 154 21.65 -15.48 -17.45
N ILE A 155 20.47 -15.04 -17.88
CA ILE A 155 19.52 -14.28 -17.05
C ILE A 155 19.00 -15.16 -15.90
N VAL A 156 18.57 -16.39 -16.20
CA VAL A 156 18.12 -17.35 -15.19
C VAL A 156 19.26 -17.68 -14.21
N LYS A 157 20.48 -17.88 -14.71
CA LYS A 157 21.66 -18.16 -13.87
C LYS A 157 22.04 -16.96 -12.99
N ASN A 158 21.95 -15.72 -13.49
CA ASN A 158 22.22 -14.51 -12.71
C ASN A 158 21.14 -14.24 -11.66
N GLN A 159 19.86 -14.46 -11.97
CA GLN A 159 18.78 -14.40 -10.97
C GLN A 159 19.00 -15.44 -9.86
N PHE A 160 19.40 -16.66 -10.21
CA PHE A 160 19.75 -17.69 -9.23
C PHE A 160 20.93 -17.27 -8.36
N ASN A 161 21.99 -16.70 -8.94
CA ASN A 161 23.20 -16.28 -8.22
C ASN A 161 22.94 -15.08 -7.29
N PHE A 162 22.04 -14.16 -7.67
CA PHE A 162 21.60 -13.07 -6.81
C PHE A 162 20.82 -13.61 -5.62
N ASN A 163 19.85 -14.51 -5.85
CA ASN A 163 19.06 -15.12 -4.79
C ASN A 163 19.92 -15.95 -3.82
N ASP A 164 20.97 -16.61 -4.33
CA ASP A 164 21.90 -17.40 -3.51
C ASP A 164 22.89 -16.53 -2.70
N SER A 165 23.31 -15.38 -3.25
CA SER A 165 24.09 -14.36 -2.52
C SER A 165 23.28 -13.74 -1.37
N TRP A 166 22.00 -13.45 -1.61
CA TRP A 166 21.07 -12.99 -0.57
C TRP A 166 20.79 -14.08 0.48
N GLY A 167 20.72 -15.35 0.08
CA GLY A 167 20.58 -16.52 0.95
C GLY A 167 21.80 -16.77 1.85
N ARG A 168 23.02 -16.54 1.34
CA ARG A 168 24.27 -16.63 2.12
C ARG A 168 24.38 -15.52 3.16
N SER A 169 24.03 -14.28 2.83
CA SER A 169 24.02 -13.16 3.79
C SER A 169 23.04 -13.36 4.96
N ARG A 170 21.88 -13.98 4.71
CA ARG A 170 20.92 -14.35 5.80
C ARG A 170 21.42 -15.51 6.66
N ARG A 171 22.16 -16.46 6.10
CA ARG A 171 22.77 -17.57 6.87
C ARG A 171 23.91 -17.08 7.76
N SER A 172 24.75 -16.16 7.29
CA SER A 172 25.85 -15.60 8.09
C SER A 172 25.37 -14.84 9.34
N ARG A 173 24.25 -14.11 9.24
CA ARG A 173 23.65 -13.39 10.39
C ARG A 173 22.98 -14.30 11.44
N ARG A 174 22.74 -15.58 11.13
CA ARG A 174 22.05 -16.53 12.01
C ARG A 174 23.01 -17.39 12.84
N TRP A 175 24.32 -17.30 12.59
CA TRP A 175 25.39 -18.01 13.32
C TRP A 175 26.28 -17.07 14.16
N ALA A 176 25.97 -15.77 14.21
CA ALA A 176 26.70 -14.75 14.96
C ALA A 176 25.94 -14.27 16.22
N THR A 177 25.10 -15.13 16.77
CA THR A 177 24.46 -15.03 18.11
C THR A 177 24.65 -16.36 18.80
#